data_AF-A0AAV1KFR1-F1
#
_entry.id   AF-A0AAV1KFR1-F1
#
_cell.length_a   1.000
_cell.length_b   1.000
_cell.length_c   1.000
_cell.angle_alpha   90.00
_cell.angle_beta   90.00
_cell.angle_gamma   90.00
#
_symmetry.space_group_name_H-M   'P 1'
#
loop_
_entity.id
_entity.type
_entity.pdbx_description
1 polymer ?
#
loop_
_entity_poly.entity_id
_entity_poly.type
_entity_poly.pdbx_seq_one_letter_code
_entity_poly.pdbx_strand_id
1 'polypeptide(L)'
;MVMEANSIADEHSDDRVLRPRAGGDVMPERSVSAIDLAMSYPAPSNLVLTPAPECRKLSRGISRATDNEGLVWALRSNTEPEPNNLSSDHIFLLPDISVYPPDFRIFIEKDLLETATLVTLESAGVLNWWRHGRVPGAPRLLPLATSGDGNCLPHAASLAAYGFHDRLLALRTKVQALLCGEGGEALTEALRRRWRWCEAGALRGAGLAPSEAEWAREWADAVRAASAEPRARPQPGAAPHYAALDALHVLALAHVMRRPLLVYADVALRDFRGDPVAPIPFGGIYLPLELDPEVCSKTPILLAYDAGHFSALVPCEPLPTDGARVPLEDQAGNPMPIRFSIDPGEDFRWDIEPDQKTINSLLPDEYQRTAMLSAYLDLERVECLSQTQPPEELRRSLDALSTKSSKQLNSVAKQFGSIGRSMSSKLKKNFGSMAKLTGKSSGSHSNPEESLTRRQSTCEVLCCRVLAARTPVQEEMVKNYLNEAWIGYTAEKNRKERAQVSPASQPRYGTGRSQFYAEADGAARRAARAQAERPARAAPGRTLHLSRSTFYDDRPPSPRPCRAPLCLYYGSPDNDHYCSRCATLR
;
A
#
# COMPACT_ATOMS: atom_id res chain seq x y z
N MET A 1 -37.37 -9.05 -75.00
CA MET A 1 -37.83 -10.44 -74.93
C MET A 1 -38.81 -10.55 -73.78
N VAL A 2 -40.10 -10.60 -74.12
CA VAL A 2 -41.12 -11.57 -73.66
C VAL A 2 -41.17 -11.96 -72.16
N MET A 3 -42.27 -11.48 -71.52
CA MET A 3 -43.20 -12.14 -70.56
C MET A 3 -42.77 -12.35 -69.09
N GLU A 4 -43.41 -11.68 -68.12
CA GLU A 4 -44.69 -12.00 -67.39
C GLU A 4 -44.44 -13.03 -66.24
N ALA A 5 -45.00 -12.97 -65.02
CA ALA A 5 -46.17 -12.30 -64.46
C ALA A 5 -46.08 -12.16 -62.91
N ASN A 6 -46.60 -11.04 -62.36
CA ASN A 6 -47.60 -10.84 -61.28
C ASN A 6 -47.91 -11.97 -60.25
N SER A 7 -48.43 -11.77 -59.03
CA SER A 7 -48.80 -10.64 -58.15
C SER A 7 -49.51 -11.21 -56.89
N ILE A 8 -49.40 -10.53 -55.72
CA ILE A 8 -50.46 -10.10 -54.74
C ILE A 8 -51.42 -11.21 -54.21
N ALA A 9 -51.78 -11.43 -52.93
CA ALA A 9 -52.20 -10.54 -51.81
C ALA A 9 -52.46 -11.38 -50.53
N ASP A 10 -52.41 -10.73 -49.35
CA ASP A 10 -53.44 -10.61 -48.28
C ASP A 10 -54.33 -11.81 -47.88
N GLU A 11 -54.85 -12.00 -46.65
CA GLU A 11 -54.86 -11.31 -45.35
C GLU A 11 -55.59 -12.25 -44.35
N HIS A 12 -55.40 -12.00 -43.04
CA HIS A 12 -56.35 -12.12 -41.91
C HIS A 12 -57.19 -13.39 -41.63
N SER A 13 -57.09 -13.87 -40.37
CA SER A 13 -58.15 -13.93 -39.32
C SER A 13 -57.78 -15.02 -38.29
N ASP A 14 -57.40 -14.69 -37.05
CA ASP A 14 -58.27 -14.46 -35.87
C ASP A 14 -59.35 -15.54 -35.67
N ASP A 15 -59.19 -16.41 -34.66
CA ASP A 15 -60.29 -16.63 -33.72
C ASP A 15 -59.90 -17.28 -32.38
N ARG A 16 -60.63 -16.83 -31.35
CA ARG A 16 -60.56 -17.14 -29.92
C ARG A 16 -61.20 -18.49 -29.55
N VAL A 17 -61.07 -18.85 -28.26
CA VAL A 17 -62.07 -19.46 -27.32
C VAL A 17 -61.43 -20.60 -26.50
N LEU A 18 -61.05 -20.36 -25.23
CA LEU A 18 -61.77 -20.74 -23.97
C LEU A 18 -62.15 -22.24 -23.94
N ARG A 19 -61.76 -23.11 -22.99
CA ARG A 19 -61.96 -23.08 -21.52
C ARG A 19 -61.58 -24.51 -20.94
N PRO A 20 -61.82 -24.89 -19.65
CA PRO A 20 -60.76 -25.33 -18.74
C PRO A 20 -60.92 -26.72 -18.04
N ARG A 21 -59.97 -27.03 -17.15
CA ARG A 21 -60.05 -27.75 -15.85
C ARG A 21 -60.01 -29.30 -15.77
N ALA A 22 -59.07 -29.74 -14.91
CA ALA A 22 -59.20 -30.67 -13.76
C ALA A 22 -58.67 -32.12 -13.89
N GLY A 23 -57.83 -32.49 -12.91
CA GLY A 23 -57.50 -33.87 -12.53
C GLY A 23 -56.27 -33.94 -11.61
N GLY A 24 -56.43 -34.46 -10.39
CA GLY A 24 -55.36 -34.74 -9.39
C GLY A 24 -54.34 -35.78 -9.89
N ASP A 25 -53.25 -36.13 -9.19
CA ASP A 25 -53.14 -36.49 -7.77
C ASP A 25 -51.68 -36.47 -7.25
N VAL A 26 -51.56 -36.16 -5.96
CA VAL A 26 -50.72 -36.71 -4.85
C VAL A 26 -49.39 -37.45 -5.12
N MET A 27 -48.36 -37.03 -4.35
CA MET A 27 -46.98 -37.51 -4.09
C MET A 27 -46.83 -39.01 -3.68
N PRO A 28 -45.64 -39.68 -3.77
CA PRO A 28 -44.60 -39.59 -2.72
C PRO A 28 -43.10 -39.70 -3.16
N GLU A 29 -42.22 -39.49 -2.17
CA GLU A 29 -40.74 -39.47 -2.17
C GLU A 29 -39.99 -40.83 -2.39
N ARG A 30 -38.64 -40.71 -2.53
CA ARG A 30 -37.53 -41.66 -2.20
C ARG A 30 -37.33 -42.84 -3.20
N SER A 31 -36.14 -43.36 -3.52
CA SER A 31 -34.77 -43.30 -2.95
C SER A 31 -33.73 -43.90 -3.93
N VAL A 32 -32.50 -43.40 -3.82
CA VAL A 32 -31.15 -44.01 -4.01
C VAL A 32 -31.02 -45.44 -4.55
N SER A 33 -30.19 -45.64 -5.59
CA SER A 33 -29.23 -46.76 -5.66
C SER A 33 -28.09 -46.49 -6.66
N ALA A 34 -26.93 -47.05 -6.33
CA ALA A 34 -25.58 -46.75 -6.79
C ALA A 34 -25.22 -47.30 -8.18
N ILE A 35 -24.31 -46.61 -8.89
CA ILE A 35 -23.50 -47.21 -9.98
C ILE A 35 -22.05 -46.69 -9.92
N ASP A 36 -21.18 -47.64 -9.61
CA ASP A 36 -19.80 -47.94 -9.98
C ASP A 36 -18.60 -46.99 -9.81
N LEU A 37 -17.65 -47.58 -9.07
CA LEU A 37 -16.33 -47.16 -8.64
C LEU A 37 -15.28 -47.90 -9.50
N ALA A 38 -14.81 -47.32 -10.61
CA ALA A 38 -13.55 -47.72 -11.25
C ALA A 38 -13.19 -46.82 -12.45
N MET A 39 -12.45 -45.73 -12.22
CA MET A 39 -11.58 -45.13 -13.24
C MET A 39 -10.36 -44.52 -12.56
N SER A 40 -9.28 -45.31 -12.52
CA SER A 40 -7.94 -44.92 -12.08
C SER A 40 -7.25 -44.14 -13.20
N TYR A 41 -6.79 -42.93 -12.93
CA TYR A 41 -5.72 -42.29 -13.69
C TYR A 41 -4.50 -42.05 -12.79
N PRO A 42 -3.27 -42.33 -13.29
CA PRO A 42 -2.09 -42.51 -12.47
C PRO A 42 -1.50 -41.17 -12.00
N ALA A 43 -1.17 -41.10 -10.71
CA ALA A 43 -0.37 -40.02 -10.14
C ALA A 43 1.09 -40.15 -10.63
N PRO A 44 1.72 -39.08 -11.18
CA PRO A 44 3.16 -39.05 -11.32
C PRO A 44 3.79 -38.91 -9.93
N SER A 45 4.08 -40.07 -9.34
CA SER A 45 4.89 -40.20 -8.14
C SER A 45 6.35 -40.01 -8.55
N ASN A 46 6.93 -38.87 -8.19
CA ASN A 46 8.36 -38.63 -7.90
C ASN A 46 8.67 -37.13 -8.05
N LEU A 47 8.14 -36.31 -7.15
CA LEU A 47 8.73 -35.00 -6.86
C LEU A 47 9.37 -35.09 -5.48
N VAL A 48 10.68 -35.29 -5.50
CA VAL A 48 11.55 -35.12 -4.35
C VAL A 48 11.32 -33.70 -3.83
N LEU A 49 10.72 -33.59 -2.64
CA LEU A 49 10.67 -32.36 -1.86
C LEU A 49 12.11 -31.94 -1.58
N THR A 50 12.65 -31.06 -2.42
CA THR A 50 13.82 -30.29 -2.04
C THR A 50 13.36 -29.30 -0.96
N PRO A 51 13.94 -29.30 0.25
CA PRO A 51 13.60 -28.30 1.22
C PRO A 51 13.97 -26.94 0.64
N ALA A 52 12.99 -26.03 0.59
CA ALA A 52 13.22 -24.65 0.21
C ALA A 52 14.42 -24.10 1.00
N PRO A 53 15.37 -23.41 0.36
CA PRO A 53 16.49 -22.81 1.06
C PRO A 53 15.94 -21.92 2.18
N GLU A 54 16.48 -22.08 3.38
CA GLU A 54 16.03 -21.38 4.59
C GLU A 54 15.83 -19.88 4.33
N CYS A 55 14.58 -19.47 4.11
CA CYS A 55 14.24 -18.07 3.90
C CYS A 55 14.18 -17.39 5.27
N ARG A 56 15.36 -17.09 5.86
CA ARG A 56 15.43 -16.37 7.13
C ARG A 56 15.27 -14.86 6.91
N LYS A 57 14.15 -14.36 7.45
CA LYS A 57 13.82 -13.00 7.94
C LYS A 57 13.66 -11.87 6.93
N LEU A 58 12.43 -11.75 6.43
CA LEU A 58 11.59 -10.62 6.85
C LEU A 58 10.48 -11.22 7.73
N SER A 59 10.12 -10.63 8.86
CA SER A 59 9.54 -11.37 9.99
C SER A 59 8.17 -10.88 10.44
N ARG A 60 7.34 -10.37 9.53
CA ARG A 60 6.16 -9.55 9.89
C ARG A 60 4.92 -9.81 9.03
N GLY A 61 3.74 -9.72 9.65
CA GLY A 61 2.44 -9.56 9.00
C GLY A 61 1.67 -10.84 8.61
N ILE A 62 0.40 -10.64 8.24
CA ILE A 62 -0.62 -11.70 8.08
C ILE A 62 -0.23 -12.78 7.05
N SER A 63 0.40 -12.39 5.95
CA SER A 63 0.74 -13.33 4.86
C SER A 63 1.95 -14.23 5.15
N ARG A 64 2.56 -14.12 6.34
CA ARG A 64 3.67 -15.00 6.77
C ARG A 64 3.25 -16.09 7.72
N ALA A 65 2.02 -16.07 8.25
CA ALA A 65 1.60 -17.17 9.11
C ALA A 65 1.78 -18.48 8.35
N THR A 66 2.48 -19.42 8.96
CA THR A 66 2.96 -20.67 8.34
C THR A 66 1.82 -21.45 7.70
N ASP A 67 0.63 -21.38 8.30
CA ASP A 67 -0.58 -22.02 7.80
C ASP A 67 -1.33 -21.22 6.70
N ASN A 68 -0.89 -20.00 6.39
CA ASN A 68 -1.53 -19.16 5.37
C ASN A 68 -1.03 -19.43 3.94
N GLU A 69 0.05 -20.20 3.75
CA GLU A 69 0.62 -20.43 2.41
C GLU A 69 -0.39 -21.10 1.46
N GLY A 70 -1.07 -22.16 1.93
CA GLY A 70 -2.11 -22.86 1.17
C GLY A 70 -3.33 -21.98 0.88
N LEU A 71 -3.76 -21.18 1.85
CA LEU A 71 -4.89 -20.25 1.70
C LEU A 71 -4.59 -19.14 0.68
N VAL A 72 -3.38 -18.57 0.75
CA VAL A 72 -2.92 -17.56 -0.20
C VAL A 72 -2.78 -18.17 -1.60
N TRP A 73 -2.34 -19.42 -1.71
CA TRP A 73 -2.31 -20.13 -3.00
C TRP A 73 -3.72 -20.30 -3.56
N ALA A 74 -4.68 -20.79 -2.77
CA ALA A 74 -6.07 -20.97 -3.18
C ALA A 74 -6.74 -19.67 -3.64
N LEU A 75 -6.54 -18.56 -2.90
CA LEU A 75 -7.02 -17.23 -3.27
C LEU A 75 -6.44 -16.74 -4.61
N ARG A 76 -5.22 -17.14 -4.94
CA ARG A 76 -4.56 -16.75 -6.20
C ARG A 76 -5.01 -17.63 -7.37
N SER A 77 -5.30 -18.90 -7.13
CA SER A 77 -5.76 -19.85 -8.16
C SER A 77 -7.27 -19.79 -8.42
N ASN A 78 -8.02 -18.95 -7.70
CA ASN A 78 -9.49 -18.89 -7.74
C ASN A 78 -10.15 -20.26 -7.50
N THR A 79 -9.45 -21.17 -6.81
CA THR A 79 -9.95 -22.52 -6.49
C THR A 79 -10.61 -22.46 -5.13
N GLU A 80 -11.86 -22.00 -5.06
CA GLU A 80 -12.66 -22.13 -3.85
C GLU A 80 -13.76 -23.19 -4.03
N PRO A 81 -14.03 -24.00 -2.99
CA PRO A 81 -15.28 -24.74 -2.87
C PRO A 81 -16.41 -23.74 -2.57
N GLU A 82 -17.14 -23.32 -3.61
CA GLU A 82 -18.41 -22.56 -3.60
C GLU A 82 -18.59 -21.47 -2.50
N PRO A 83 -18.22 -20.20 -2.76
CA PRO A 83 -18.36 -19.11 -1.78
C PRO A 83 -19.52 -18.15 -2.10
N ASN A 84 -20.11 -17.60 -1.04
CA ASN A 84 -20.57 -16.20 -1.07
C ASN A 84 -19.33 -15.31 -1.31
N ASN A 85 -19.01 -15.07 -2.57
CA ASN A 85 -17.84 -14.29 -2.99
C ASN A 85 -18.04 -12.80 -2.67
N LEU A 86 -17.13 -12.20 -1.89
CA LEU A 86 -17.04 -10.74 -1.84
C LEU A 86 -16.75 -10.21 -3.24
N SER A 87 -17.49 -9.19 -3.67
CA SER A 87 -17.17 -8.47 -4.91
C SER A 87 -15.75 -7.89 -4.83
N SER A 88 -15.08 -7.76 -5.99
CA SER A 88 -13.84 -6.97 -6.15
C SER A 88 -13.97 -5.53 -5.62
N ASP A 89 -15.18 -5.09 -5.30
CA ASP A 89 -15.49 -3.80 -4.70
C ASP A 89 -15.15 -3.68 -3.20
N HIS A 90 -14.62 -4.72 -2.55
CA HIS A 90 -14.16 -4.62 -1.17
C HIS A 90 -12.64 -4.43 -1.08
N ILE A 91 -12.18 -3.69 -0.07
CA ILE A 91 -10.78 -3.74 0.40
C ILE A 91 -10.68 -4.58 1.66
N PHE A 92 -9.46 -5.00 1.99
CA PHE A 92 -9.16 -5.75 3.19
C PHE A 92 -9.48 -4.93 4.46
N LEU A 93 -10.18 -5.56 5.40
CA LEU A 93 -10.57 -4.99 6.68
C LEU A 93 -9.80 -5.65 7.81
N LEU A 94 -9.17 -4.85 8.69
CA LEU A 94 -8.55 -5.39 9.90
C LEU A 94 -9.60 -5.67 10.99
N PRO A 95 -9.42 -6.76 11.78
CA PRO A 95 -10.23 -6.97 12.98
C PRO A 95 -10.00 -5.85 13.98
N ASP A 96 -10.95 -5.64 14.89
CA ASP A 96 -10.77 -4.70 15.99
C ASP A 96 -9.66 -5.18 16.94
N ILE A 97 -8.45 -4.65 16.77
CA ILE A 97 -7.31 -4.97 17.63
C ILE A 97 -7.38 -4.29 19.00
N SER A 98 -8.33 -3.37 19.21
CA SER A 98 -8.48 -2.65 20.48
C SER A 98 -9.06 -3.52 21.60
N VAL A 99 -9.70 -4.65 21.23
CA VAL A 99 -10.26 -5.63 22.18
C VAL A 99 -9.17 -6.40 22.94
N TYR A 100 -7.93 -6.39 22.47
CA TYR A 100 -6.83 -7.15 23.05
C TYR A 100 -6.13 -6.40 24.19
N PRO A 101 -5.51 -7.12 25.16
CA PRO A 101 -4.75 -6.50 26.24
C PRO A 101 -3.66 -5.55 25.74
N PRO A 102 -3.36 -4.43 26.43
CA PRO A 102 -2.46 -3.39 25.93
C PRO A 102 -1.08 -3.90 25.47
N ASP A 103 -0.45 -4.78 26.24
CA ASP A 103 0.87 -5.33 25.92
C ASP A 103 0.85 -6.20 24.65
N PHE A 104 -0.22 -6.98 24.46
CA PHE A 104 -0.40 -7.81 23.26
C PHE A 104 -0.76 -6.94 22.05
N ARG A 105 -1.59 -5.91 22.25
CA ARG A 105 -1.89 -4.93 21.21
C ARG A 105 -0.63 -4.23 20.70
N ILE A 106 0.26 -3.78 21.59
CA ILE A 106 1.55 -3.17 21.20
C ILE A 106 2.40 -4.17 20.43
N PHE A 107 2.38 -5.45 20.79
CA PHE A 107 3.07 -6.51 20.06
C PHE A 107 2.52 -6.64 18.63
N ILE A 108 1.20 -6.72 18.47
CA ILE A 108 0.54 -6.77 17.15
C ILE A 108 0.86 -5.51 16.34
N GLU A 109 0.72 -4.32 16.92
CA GLU A 109 0.95 -3.05 16.22
C GLU A 109 2.39 -2.96 15.70
N LYS A 110 3.38 -3.41 16.48
CA LYS A 110 4.79 -3.45 16.06
C LYS A 110 5.09 -4.45 14.95
N ASP A 111 4.33 -5.54 14.88
CA ASP A 111 4.52 -6.56 13.85
C ASP A 111 3.77 -6.19 12.57
N LEU A 112 2.52 -5.74 12.69
CA LEU A 112 1.60 -5.56 11.58
C LEU A 112 1.70 -4.18 10.91
N LEU A 113 2.02 -3.13 11.67
CA LEU A 113 1.89 -1.75 11.20
C LEU A 113 3.24 -1.10 10.91
N GLU A 114 3.28 -0.30 9.85
CA GLU A 114 4.37 0.62 9.60
C GLU A 114 4.19 1.87 10.49
N THR A 115 4.59 1.71 11.75
CA THR A 115 4.34 2.71 12.81
C THR A 115 5.06 4.03 12.52
N ALA A 116 6.20 4.01 11.84
CA ALA A 116 6.91 5.23 11.45
C ALA A 116 6.07 6.05 10.47
N THR A 117 5.64 5.46 9.36
CA THR A 117 4.73 6.07 8.37
C THR A 117 3.47 6.61 9.02
N LEU A 118 2.87 5.83 9.93
CA LEU A 118 1.67 6.24 10.66
C LEU A 118 1.89 7.53 11.45
N VAL A 119 2.97 7.59 12.23
CA VAL A 119 3.29 8.75 13.07
C VAL A 119 3.65 9.96 12.21
N THR A 120 4.46 9.78 11.17
CA THR A 120 4.88 10.87 10.27
C THR A 120 3.68 11.51 9.58
N LEU A 121 2.84 10.72 8.91
CA LEU A 121 1.73 11.25 8.12
C LEU A 121 0.59 11.80 8.99
N GLU A 122 0.35 11.23 10.18
CA GLU A 122 -0.60 11.80 11.13
C GLU A 122 -0.12 13.13 11.71
N SER A 123 1.16 13.21 12.07
CA SER A 123 1.74 14.44 12.63
C SER A 123 1.80 15.56 11.59
N ALA A 124 1.99 15.21 10.32
CA ALA A 124 1.97 16.16 9.20
C ALA A 124 0.55 16.60 8.79
N GLY A 125 -0.52 16.06 9.40
CA GLY A 125 -1.90 16.37 9.02
C GLY A 125 -2.30 15.81 7.64
N VAL A 126 -1.53 14.87 7.09
CA VAL A 126 -1.79 14.23 5.79
C VAL A 126 -2.76 13.07 5.95
N LEU A 127 -2.57 12.24 6.98
CA LEU A 127 -3.36 11.04 7.23
C LEU A 127 -4.18 11.19 8.51
N ASN A 128 -5.41 10.68 8.52
CA ASN A 128 -6.28 10.62 9.70
C ASN A 128 -6.54 11.99 10.38
N TRP A 129 -6.36 13.10 9.67
CA TRP A 129 -6.70 14.44 10.18
C TRP A 129 -8.21 14.60 10.41
N TRP A 130 -9.03 13.73 9.80
CA TRP A 130 -10.49 13.65 9.91
C TRP A 130 -11.01 12.96 11.18
N ARG A 131 -10.12 12.44 12.03
CA ARG A 131 -10.48 11.77 13.28
C ARG A 131 -11.17 12.70 14.29
N HIS A 132 -11.61 12.10 15.40
CA HIS A 132 -12.26 12.77 16.52
C HIS A 132 -13.57 13.45 16.14
N GLY A 133 -14.36 12.79 15.27
CA GLY A 133 -15.66 13.27 14.84
C GLY A 133 -15.64 14.47 13.90
N ARG A 134 -14.47 14.83 13.33
CA ARG A 134 -14.40 15.89 12.32
C ARG A 134 -15.13 15.49 11.05
N VAL A 135 -14.95 14.26 10.58
CA VAL A 135 -15.74 13.68 9.48
C VAL A 135 -16.48 12.44 9.99
N PRO A 136 -17.82 12.51 10.13
CA PRO A 136 -18.64 11.36 10.50
C PRO A 136 -18.42 10.16 9.56
N GLY A 137 -18.35 8.95 10.12
CA GLY A 137 -18.18 7.71 9.34
C GLY A 137 -16.80 7.51 8.70
N ALA A 138 -15.83 8.39 8.96
CA ALA A 138 -14.47 8.23 8.49
C ALA A 138 -13.61 7.43 9.49
N PRO A 139 -13.13 6.23 9.15
CA PRO A 139 -12.34 5.41 10.06
C PRO A 139 -10.92 5.95 10.19
N ARG A 140 -10.22 5.53 11.25
CA ARG A 140 -8.76 5.61 11.28
C ARG A 140 -8.21 4.57 10.29
N LEU A 141 -7.40 5.02 9.34
CA LEU A 141 -6.66 4.15 8.43
C LEU A 141 -5.31 3.78 9.05
N LEU A 142 -4.93 2.51 8.94
CA LEU A 142 -3.70 1.96 9.49
C LEU A 142 -2.78 1.46 8.35
N PRO A 143 -1.52 1.93 8.29
CA PRO A 143 -0.56 1.47 7.29
C PRO A 143 0.00 0.11 7.69
N LEU A 144 -0.24 -0.91 6.86
CA LEU A 144 0.36 -2.22 7.03
C LEU A 144 1.83 -2.21 6.63
N ALA A 145 2.66 -2.91 7.40
CA ALA A 145 4.07 -3.12 7.08
C ALA A 145 4.21 -3.92 5.78
N THR A 146 5.12 -3.47 4.91
CA THR A 146 5.46 -4.19 3.67
C THR A 146 6.96 -4.51 3.62
N SER A 147 7.38 -5.44 2.76
CA SER A 147 8.80 -5.76 2.60
C SER A 147 9.54 -4.63 1.88
N GLY A 148 10.71 -4.26 2.42
CA GLY A 148 11.65 -3.31 1.82
C GLY A 148 12.54 -3.94 0.74
N ASP A 149 12.00 -4.78 -0.14
CA ASP A 149 12.72 -5.49 -1.21
C ASP A 149 12.64 -4.78 -2.58
N GLY A 150 12.11 -3.55 -2.61
CA GLY A 150 11.86 -2.80 -3.85
C GLY A 150 10.56 -3.18 -4.56
N ASN A 151 9.73 -4.06 -3.98
CA ASN A 151 8.41 -4.42 -4.49
C ASN A 151 7.26 -3.89 -3.61
N CYS A 152 7.53 -2.87 -2.77
CA CYS A 152 6.59 -2.35 -1.79
C CYS A 152 5.27 -1.83 -2.40
N LEU A 153 5.26 -1.25 -3.61
CA LEU A 153 4.04 -0.76 -4.25
C LEU A 153 3.06 -1.92 -4.61
N PRO A 154 3.46 -2.94 -5.40
CA PRO A 154 2.64 -4.13 -5.62
C PRO A 154 2.27 -4.87 -4.33
N HIS A 155 3.20 -4.95 -3.36
CA HIS A 155 2.90 -5.52 -2.05
C HIS A 155 1.78 -4.76 -1.33
N ALA A 156 1.87 -3.44 -1.23
CA ALA A 156 0.88 -2.60 -0.57
C ALA A 156 -0.48 -2.70 -1.26
N ALA A 157 -0.54 -2.67 -2.59
CA ALA A 157 -1.79 -2.81 -3.32
C ALA A 157 -2.44 -4.19 -3.15
N SER A 158 -1.64 -5.26 -3.22
CA SER A 158 -2.10 -6.63 -2.97
C SER A 158 -2.57 -6.82 -1.53
N LEU A 159 -1.90 -6.21 -0.55
CA LEU A 159 -2.29 -6.25 0.86
C LEU A 159 -3.61 -5.51 1.08
N ALA A 160 -3.75 -4.30 0.52
CA ALA A 160 -4.96 -3.51 0.63
C ALA A 160 -6.17 -4.21 -0.03
N ALA A 161 -5.96 -4.92 -1.15
CA ALA A 161 -7.03 -5.64 -1.82
C ALA A 161 -7.35 -6.99 -1.18
N TYR A 162 -6.33 -7.78 -0.86
CA TYR A 162 -6.48 -9.21 -0.61
C TYR A 162 -5.96 -9.68 0.77
N GLY A 163 -5.29 -8.82 1.53
CA GLY A 163 -4.68 -9.18 2.81
C GLY A 163 -3.35 -9.95 2.70
N PHE A 164 -2.80 -10.10 1.47
CA PHE A 164 -1.49 -10.72 1.27
C PHE A 164 -0.54 -9.95 0.35
N HIS A 165 0.76 -10.17 0.56
CA HIS A 165 1.84 -9.59 -0.26
C HIS A 165 1.93 -10.22 -1.66
N ASP A 166 2.26 -9.41 -2.68
CA ASP A 166 2.62 -9.84 -4.04
C ASP A 166 3.97 -10.60 -4.14
N ARG A 167 4.10 -11.73 -3.45
CA ARG A 167 5.37 -12.50 -3.41
C ARG A 167 5.70 -13.25 -4.69
N LEU A 168 4.69 -13.54 -5.51
CA LEU A 168 4.88 -14.16 -6.82
C LEU A 168 5.06 -13.12 -7.94
N LEU A 169 5.16 -11.83 -7.59
CA LEU A 169 5.37 -10.73 -8.54
C LEU A 169 4.29 -10.67 -9.62
N ALA A 170 3.07 -11.12 -9.33
CA ALA A 170 1.99 -11.20 -10.32
C ALA A 170 1.53 -9.79 -10.73
N LEU A 171 1.35 -8.89 -9.76
CA LEU A 171 1.00 -7.51 -10.05
C LEU A 171 2.17 -6.78 -10.72
N ARG A 172 3.39 -6.99 -10.22
CA ARG A 172 4.60 -6.40 -10.82
C ARG A 172 4.75 -6.79 -12.30
N THR A 173 4.59 -8.08 -12.61
CA THR A 173 4.68 -8.61 -13.97
C THR A 173 3.59 -8.03 -14.87
N LYS A 174 2.34 -7.92 -14.37
CA LYS A 174 1.25 -7.30 -15.13
C LYS A 174 1.47 -5.81 -15.40
N VAL A 175 2.04 -5.07 -14.45
CA VAL A 175 2.42 -3.67 -14.66
C VAL A 175 3.47 -3.55 -15.77
N GLN A 176 4.50 -4.40 -15.75
CA GLN A 176 5.50 -4.42 -16.81
C GLN A 176 4.87 -4.75 -18.17
N ALA A 177 4.08 -5.83 -18.24
CA ALA A 177 3.41 -6.26 -19.48
C ALA A 177 2.54 -5.15 -20.09
N LEU A 178 1.77 -4.44 -19.25
CA LEU A 178 0.98 -3.29 -19.68
C LEU A 178 1.87 -2.20 -20.29
N LEU A 179 2.95 -1.80 -19.62
CA LEU A 179 3.86 -0.76 -20.11
C LEU A 179 4.67 -1.20 -21.35
N CYS A 180 4.87 -2.50 -21.54
CA CYS A 180 5.49 -3.09 -22.72
C CYS A 180 4.59 -3.10 -23.97
N GLY A 181 3.29 -2.81 -23.83
CA GLY A 181 2.35 -2.88 -24.96
C GLY A 181 1.47 -4.13 -25.00
N GLU A 182 1.64 -5.10 -24.09
CA GLU A 182 0.86 -6.35 -24.11
C GLU A 182 -0.63 -6.13 -23.80
N GLY A 183 -0.96 -5.02 -23.13
CA GLY A 183 -2.34 -4.58 -22.89
C GLY A 183 -3.01 -3.92 -24.09
N GLY A 184 -2.31 -3.80 -25.22
CA GLY A 184 -2.75 -3.09 -26.42
C GLY A 184 -1.96 -1.80 -26.65
N GLU A 185 -1.63 -1.54 -27.92
CA GLU A 185 -0.83 -0.39 -28.34
C GLU A 185 -1.53 0.93 -27.99
N ALA A 186 -2.82 1.07 -28.34
CA ALA A 186 -3.58 2.29 -28.07
C ALA A 186 -3.60 2.68 -26.58
N LEU A 187 -3.84 1.71 -25.69
CA LEU A 187 -3.82 1.90 -24.24
C LEU A 187 -2.44 2.34 -23.76
N THR A 188 -1.40 1.68 -24.26
CA THR A 188 -0.01 1.96 -23.85
C THR A 188 0.46 3.32 -24.33
N GLU A 189 0.11 3.71 -25.56
CA GLU A 189 0.39 5.05 -26.08
C GLU A 189 -0.36 6.14 -25.31
N ALA A 190 -1.62 5.92 -24.94
CA ALA A 190 -2.36 6.88 -24.13
C ALA A 190 -1.72 7.07 -22.75
N LEU A 191 -1.31 5.99 -22.08
CA LEU A 191 -0.54 6.06 -20.84
C LEU A 191 0.78 6.81 -21.02
N ARG A 192 1.49 6.57 -22.13
CA ARG A 192 2.73 7.27 -22.46
C ARG A 192 2.51 8.76 -22.69
N ARG A 193 1.46 9.16 -23.40
CA ARG A 193 1.12 10.58 -23.62
C ARG A 193 0.80 11.30 -22.31
N ARG A 194 -0.01 10.68 -21.44
CA ARG A 194 -0.33 11.22 -20.11
C ARG A 194 0.92 11.39 -19.24
N TRP A 195 1.78 10.37 -19.24
CA TRP A 195 3.05 10.39 -18.52
C TRP A 195 3.95 11.52 -19.02
N ARG A 196 4.19 11.56 -20.34
CA ARG A 196 5.03 12.58 -20.99
C ARG A 196 4.49 13.98 -20.72
N TRP A 197 3.17 14.19 -20.79
CA TRP A 197 2.54 15.47 -20.46
C TRP A 197 2.81 15.89 -19.01
N CYS A 198 2.62 14.98 -18.06
CA CYS A 198 2.85 15.24 -16.64
C CYS A 198 4.31 15.59 -16.34
N GLU A 199 5.26 14.78 -16.84
CA GLU A 199 6.70 15.00 -16.63
C GLU A 199 7.20 16.26 -17.34
N ALA A 200 6.75 16.51 -18.58
CA ALA A 200 7.11 17.71 -19.31
C ALA A 200 6.65 18.99 -18.58
N GLY A 201 5.53 18.95 -17.87
CA GLY A 201 5.08 20.07 -17.04
C GLY A 201 6.08 20.43 -15.93
N ALA A 202 6.61 19.43 -15.23
CA ALA A 202 7.61 19.63 -14.18
C ALA A 202 8.95 20.12 -14.75
N LEU A 203 9.41 19.52 -15.84
CA LEU A 203 10.67 19.86 -16.50
C LEU A 203 10.64 21.26 -17.13
N ARG A 204 9.51 21.67 -17.71
CA ARG A 204 9.33 23.03 -18.23
C ARG A 204 9.46 24.08 -17.14
N GLY A 205 8.93 23.81 -15.94
CA GLY A 205 9.11 24.67 -14.77
C GLY A 205 10.58 24.85 -14.37
N ALA A 206 11.44 23.88 -14.71
CA ALA A 206 12.88 23.92 -14.51
C ALA A 206 13.67 24.42 -15.75
N GLY A 207 13.00 24.78 -16.84
CA GLY A 207 13.64 25.22 -18.09
C GLY A 207 14.32 24.09 -18.87
N LEU A 208 13.87 22.83 -18.69
CA LEU A 208 14.42 21.65 -19.36
C LEU A 208 13.51 21.19 -20.50
N ALA A 209 14.10 20.88 -21.65
CA ALA A 209 13.41 20.38 -22.85
C ALA A 209 14.11 19.11 -23.36
N PRO A 210 13.68 17.91 -22.93
CA PRO A 210 14.29 16.66 -23.37
C PRO A 210 14.00 16.39 -24.85
N SER A 211 14.98 15.80 -25.54
CA SER A 211 14.86 15.29 -26.90
C SER A 211 14.00 14.03 -26.99
N GLU A 212 13.51 13.68 -28.19
CA GLU A 212 12.75 12.43 -28.41
C GLU A 212 13.53 11.18 -27.98
N ALA A 213 14.85 11.17 -28.19
CA ALA A 213 15.70 10.06 -27.77
C ALA A 213 15.78 9.94 -26.23
N GLU A 214 15.72 11.07 -25.52
CA GLU A 214 15.69 11.07 -24.05
C GLU A 214 14.32 10.59 -23.55
N TRP A 215 13.22 11.08 -24.13
CA TRP A 215 11.89 10.58 -23.79
C TRP A 215 11.74 9.07 -24.02
N ALA A 216 12.22 8.57 -25.16
CA ALA A 216 12.22 7.14 -25.47
C ALA A 216 13.07 6.34 -24.46
N ARG A 217 14.21 6.88 -24.02
CA ARG A 217 15.06 6.26 -23.01
C ARG A 217 14.38 6.24 -21.65
N GLU A 218 13.84 7.36 -21.17
CA GLU A 218 13.13 7.44 -19.88
C GLU A 218 11.93 6.47 -19.84
N TRP A 219 11.17 6.36 -20.93
CA TRP A 219 10.09 5.36 -21.04
C TRP A 219 10.63 3.93 -20.93
N ALA A 220 11.68 3.60 -21.69
CA ALA A 220 12.30 2.30 -21.65
C ALA A 220 12.88 1.97 -20.25
N ASP A 221 13.38 2.98 -19.54
CA ASP A 221 13.92 2.84 -18.18
C ASP A 221 12.79 2.56 -17.17
N ALA A 222 11.65 3.23 -17.30
CA ALA A 222 10.46 2.95 -16.52
C ALA A 222 9.95 1.51 -16.76
N VAL A 223 9.85 1.08 -18.03
CA VAL A 223 9.47 -0.31 -18.37
C VAL A 223 10.43 -1.32 -17.74
N ARG A 224 11.75 -1.08 -17.79
CA ARG A 224 12.75 -1.97 -17.16
C ARG A 224 12.66 -1.96 -15.64
N ALA A 225 12.31 -0.83 -15.02
CA ALA A 225 12.12 -0.76 -13.57
C ALA A 225 10.97 -1.67 -13.10
N ALA A 226 9.91 -1.81 -13.90
CA ALA A 226 8.80 -2.72 -13.62
C ALA A 226 9.19 -4.21 -13.68
N SER A 227 10.38 -4.58 -14.19
CA SER A 227 10.79 -5.97 -14.35
C SER A 227 10.70 -6.80 -13.08
N ALA A 228 10.20 -8.03 -13.21
CA ALA A 228 10.20 -9.04 -12.16
C ALA A 228 11.60 -9.68 -11.94
N GLU A 229 12.58 -9.31 -12.75
CA GLU A 229 13.97 -9.75 -12.56
C GLU A 229 14.62 -9.01 -11.38
N PRO A 230 15.19 -9.73 -10.41
CA PRO A 230 15.96 -9.10 -9.34
C PRO A 230 17.18 -8.38 -9.89
N ARG A 231 17.54 -7.24 -9.27
CA ARG A 231 18.79 -6.55 -9.61
C ARG A 231 19.99 -7.46 -9.34
N ALA A 232 20.90 -7.53 -10.30
CA ALA A 232 22.16 -8.25 -10.15
C ALA A 232 22.92 -7.71 -8.92
N ARG A 233 23.26 -8.61 -7.99
CA ARG A 233 24.00 -8.27 -6.77
C ARG A 233 25.42 -8.84 -6.82
N PRO A 234 26.42 -8.12 -6.26
CA PRO A 234 27.80 -8.60 -6.17
C PRO A 234 28.00 -9.79 -5.21
N GLN A 235 27.05 -10.04 -4.29
CA GLN A 235 27.23 -11.00 -3.20
C GLN A 235 26.30 -12.22 -3.37
N PRO A 236 26.84 -13.45 -3.43
CA PRO A 236 26.06 -14.68 -3.44
C PRO A 236 25.24 -14.82 -2.14
N GLY A 237 23.93 -15.11 -2.25
CA GLY A 237 23.07 -15.43 -1.11
C GLY A 237 22.29 -14.27 -0.49
N ALA A 238 22.42 -13.04 -0.99
CA ALA A 238 21.56 -11.93 -0.57
C ALA A 238 20.13 -12.10 -1.11
N ALA A 239 19.12 -11.72 -0.32
CA ALA A 239 17.72 -11.76 -0.74
C ALA A 239 17.51 -10.96 -2.06
N PRO A 240 16.57 -11.39 -2.93
CA PRO A 240 16.26 -10.64 -4.14
C PRO A 240 15.80 -9.23 -3.79
N HIS A 241 16.22 -8.26 -4.61
CA HIS A 241 15.78 -6.88 -4.49
C HIS A 241 15.51 -6.34 -5.89
N TYR A 242 14.40 -5.63 -6.03
CA TYR A 242 13.91 -5.16 -7.30
C TYR A 242 14.12 -3.66 -7.46
N ALA A 243 13.92 -3.13 -8.66
CA ALA A 243 13.98 -1.69 -8.86
C ALA A 243 12.79 -0.99 -8.17
N ALA A 244 13.05 0.18 -7.58
CA ALA A 244 11.99 1.04 -7.07
C ALA A 244 11.11 1.53 -8.22
N LEU A 245 9.84 1.75 -7.92
CA LEU A 245 8.82 2.16 -8.88
C LEU A 245 8.42 3.62 -8.62
N ASP A 246 8.05 4.32 -9.69
CA ASP A 246 7.66 5.74 -9.67
C ASP A 246 6.13 5.95 -9.82
N ALA A 247 5.71 7.21 -10.01
CA ALA A 247 4.30 7.56 -10.15
C ALA A 247 3.62 6.99 -11.41
N LEU A 248 4.36 6.76 -12.51
CA LEU A 248 3.81 6.08 -13.71
C LEU A 248 3.40 4.66 -13.36
N HIS A 249 4.17 3.97 -12.54
CA HIS A 249 3.84 2.61 -12.13
C HIS A 249 2.60 2.55 -11.24
N VAL A 250 2.32 3.59 -10.45
CA VAL A 250 1.06 3.70 -9.70
C VAL A 250 -0.12 3.85 -10.65
N LEU A 251 0.02 4.67 -11.71
CA LEU A 251 -0.99 4.80 -12.76
C LEU A 251 -1.22 3.46 -13.48
N ALA A 252 -0.15 2.80 -13.90
CA ALA A 252 -0.24 1.49 -14.56
C ALA A 252 -0.88 0.44 -13.65
N LEU A 253 -0.56 0.45 -12.35
CA LEU A 253 -1.17 -0.45 -11.37
C LEU A 253 -2.68 -0.21 -11.21
N ALA A 254 -3.14 1.04 -11.25
CA ALA A 254 -4.58 1.35 -11.26
C ALA A 254 -5.31 0.74 -12.46
N HIS A 255 -4.67 0.73 -13.64
CA HIS A 255 -5.20 0.10 -14.85
C HIS A 255 -5.16 -1.44 -14.75
N VAL A 256 -4.06 -2.02 -14.26
CA VAL A 256 -3.93 -3.47 -14.04
C VAL A 256 -5.00 -3.99 -13.06
N MET A 257 -5.28 -3.23 -12.00
CA MET A 257 -6.28 -3.59 -10.99
C MET A 257 -7.70 -3.19 -11.40
N ARG A 258 -7.88 -2.41 -12.48
CA ARG A 258 -9.15 -1.81 -12.91
C ARG A 258 -9.86 -1.09 -11.75
N ARG A 259 -9.10 -0.31 -10.99
CA ARG A 259 -9.53 0.24 -9.70
C ARG A 259 -8.76 1.52 -9.41
N PRO A 260 -9.41 2.58 -8.91
CA PRO A 260 -8.71 3.79 -8.47
C PRO A 260 -7.72 3.52 -7.34
N LEU A 261 -6.59 4.24 -7.34
CA LEU A 261 -5.63 4.24 -6.24
C LEU A 261 -5.58 5.64 -5.60
N LEU A 262 -5.70 5.71 -4.28
CA LEU A 262 -5.54 6.94 -3.49
C LEU A 262 -4.24 6.82 -2.70
N VAL A 263 -3.30 7.72 -2.97
CA VAL A 263 -1.99 7.75 -2.30
C VAL A 263 -1.90 8.96 -1.39
N TYR A 264 -1.72 8.71 -0.10
CA TYR A 264 -1.47 9.72 0.93
C TYR A 264 0.05 9.87 1.12
N ALA A 265 0.56 11.07 0.88
CA ALA A 265 1.97 11.41 1.03
C ALA A 265 2.10 12.88 1.44
N ASP A 266 3.18 13.25 2.13
CA ASP A 266 3.55 14.66 2.28
C ASP A 266 3.83 15.26 0.89
N VAL A 267 3.75 16.58 0.76
CA VAL A 267 3.95 17.31 -0.50
C VAL A 267 5.42 17.45 -0.86
N ALA A 268 6.31 17.44 0.14
CA ALA A 268 7.74 17.63 -0.05
C ALA A 268 8.56 16.86 0.99
N LEU A 269 9.70 16.36 0.56
CA LEU A 269 10.77 15.89 1.43
C LEU A 269 11.32 17.08 2.20
N ARG A 270 11.60 16.89 3.50
CA ARG A 270 12.07 17.95 4.40
C ARG A 270 13.45 17.62 4.95
N ASP A 271 14.26 18.64 5.15
CA ASP A 271 15.55 18.49 5.84
C ASP A 271 15.37 18.39 7.37
N PHE A 272 16.49 18.29 8.10
CA PHE A 272 16.49 18.23 9.56
C PHE A 272 15.97 19.51 10.24
N ARG A 273 15.86 20.63 9.50
CA ARG A 273 15.30 21.90 9.97
C ARG A 273 13.81 22.02 9.65
N GLY A 274 13.25 21.09 8.86
CA GLY A 274 11.87 21.06 8.42
C GLY A 274 11.62 21.79 7.09
N ASP A 275 12.67 22.32 6.46
CA ASP A 275 12.57 23.06 5.21
C ASP A 275 12.38 22.10 4.01
N PRO A 276 11.51 22.42 3.05
CA PRO A 276 11.26 21.56 1.90
C PRO A 276 12.48 21.50 0.97
N VAL A 277 12.91 20.30 0.63
CA VAL A 277 14.07 20.00 -0.23
C VAL A 277 13.65 19.63 -1.65
N ALA A 278 12.67 18.75 -1.79
CA ALA A 278 12.21 18.25 -3.08
C ALA A 278 10.73 17.83 -3.01
N PRO A 279 9.94 18.00 -4.08
CA PRO A 279 8.56 17.57 -4.10
C PRO A 279 8.45 16.03 -4.06
N ILE A 280 7.39 15.53 -3.43
CA ILE A 280 7.06 14.09 -3.43
C ILE A 280 5.99 13.85 -4.50
N PRO A 281 6.29 13.15 -5.61
CA PRO A 281 5.40 13.09 -6.76
C PRO A 281 4.36 11.97 -6.66
N PHE A 282 4.06 11.44 -5.47
CA PHE A 282 3.16 10.29 -5.30
C PHE A 282 1.78 10.65 -4.76
N GLY A 283 1.65 11.73 -3.99
CA GLY A 283 0.36 12.10 -3.38
C GLY A 283 -0.71 12.41 -4.44
N GLY A 284 -1.90 11.83 -4.30
CA GLY A 284 -3.04 12.09 -5.18
C GLY A 284 -3.93 10.89 -5.49
N ILE A 285 -4.83 11.10 -6.45
CA ILE A 285 -5.81 10.13 -6.95
C ILE A 285 -5.37 9.66 -8.34
N TYR A 286 -5.25 8.35 -8.53
CA TYR A 286 -4.89 7.70 -9.79
C TYR A 286 -6.12 6.96 -10.32
N LEU A 287 -6.68 7.45 -11.42
CA LEU A 287 -7.86 6.87 -12.05
C LEU A 287 -7.46 6.06 -13.29
N PRO A 288 -8.08 4.89 -13.54
CA PRO A 288 -7.86 4.12 -14.77
C PRO A 288 -8.62 4.73 -15.96
N LEU A 289 -8.27 5.96 -16.33
CA LEU A 289 -9.01 6.79 -17.30
C LEU A 289 -9.08 6.21 -18.72
N GLU A 290 -8.18 5.28 -19.06
CA GLU A 290 -8.16 4.60 -20.35
C GLU A 290 -9.08 3.35 -20.40
N LEU A 291 -9.76 3.05 -19.30
CA LEU A 291 -10.72 1.95 -19.21
C LEU A 291 -12.13 2.52 -19.01
N ASP A 292 -13.13 1.83 -19.55
CA ASP A 292 -14.53 2.18 -19.28
C ASP A 292 -14.80 2.13 -17.75
N PRO A 293 -15.43 3.17 -17.16
CA PRO A 293 -15.83 3.14 -15.76
C PRO A 293 -16.66 1.91 -15.36
N GLU A 294 -17.46 1.34 -16.27
CA GLU A 294 -18.32 0.18 -16.01
C GLU A 294 -17.52 -1.11 -15.74
N VAL A 295 -16.30 -1.22 -16.29
CA VAL A 295 -15.41 -2.38 -16.07
C VAL A 295 -14.47 -2.18 -14.88
N CYS A 296 -14.58 -1.04 -14.18
CA CYS A 296 -13.74 -0.68 -13.06
C CYS A 296 -14.49 -0.76 -11.73
N SER A 297 -13.81 -1.23 -10.69
CA SER A 297 -14.34 -1.14 -9.34
C SER A 297 -14.34 0.31 -8.86
N LYS A 298 -15.46 0.74 -8.26
CA LYS A 298 -15.58 2.11 -7.72
C LYS A 298 -14.97 2.31 -6.34
N THR A 299 -14.70 1.23 -5.62
CA THR A 299 -14.02 1.32 -4.34
C THR A 299 -12.53 1.53 -4.61
N PRO A 300 -11.84 2.50 -4.02
CA PRO A 300 -10.40 2.69 -4.26
C PRO A 300 -9.50 1.76 -3.42
N ILE A 301 -8.28 1.51 -3.91
CA ILE A 301 -7.16 1.02 -3.11
C ILE A 301 -6.51 2.22 -2.40
N LEU A 302 -6.33 2.12 -1.08
CA LEU A 302 -5.76 3.19 -0.26
C LEU A 302 -4.31 2.86 0.08
N LEU A 303 -3.39 3.78 -0.21
CA LEU A 303 -1.96 3.63 0.00
C LEU A 303 -1.39 4.83 0.75
N ALA A 304 -0.34 4.60 1.53
CA ALA A 304 0.53 5.63 2.07
C ALA A 304 1.90 5.56 1.39
N TYR A 305 2.52 6.71 1.19
CA TYR A 305 3.91 6.83 0.79
C TYR A 305 4.66 7.72 1.78
N ASP A 306 5.70 7.18 2.39
CA ASP A 306 6.60 7.90 3.29
C ASP A 306 8.01 7.31 3.18
N ALA A 307 9.03 8.18 3.29
CA ALA A 307 10.44 7.80 3.31
C ALA A 307 10.88 6.78 2.23
N GLY A 308 10.36 6.88 1.01
CA GLY A 308 10.71 5.95 -0.08
C GLY A 308 9.97 4.61 -0.04
N HIS A 309 8.93 4.47 0.77
CA HIS A 309 8.23 3.22 1.02
C HIS A 309 6.71 3.35 0.86
N PHE A 310 6.09 2.32 0.27
CA PHE A 310 4.64 2.22 0.15
C PHE A 310 4.07 1.30 1.23
N SER A 311 2.94 1.70 1.82
CA SER A 311 2.19 0.89 2.79
C SER A 311 0.71 0.83 2.41
N ALA A 312 0.08 -0.32 2.65
CA ALA A 312 -1.36 -0.47 2.46
C ALA A 312 -2.11 0.26 3.57
N LEU A 313 -3.03 1.16 3.24
CA LEU A 313 -3.91 1.78 4.24
C LEU A 313 -5.20 0.99 4.32
N VAL A 314 -5.48 0.43 5.48
CA VAL A 314 -6.68 -0.38 5.70
C VAL A 314 -7.49 0.17 6.87
N PRO A 315 -8.83 0.13 6.79
CA PRO A 315 -9.68 0.40 7.93
C PRO A 315 -9.62 -0.75 8.94
N CYS A 316 -10.12 -0.49 10.14
CA CYS A 316 -10.27 -1.45 11.22
C CYS A 316 -11.74 -1.44 11.68
N GLU A 317 -12.25 -2.59 12.11
CA GLU A 317 -13.58 -2.71 12.69
C GLU A 317 -13.74 -1.86 13.98
N PRO A 318 -14.96 -1.41 14.30
CA PRO A 318 -16.18 -1.50 13.48
C PRO A 318 -16.23 -0.41 12.39
N LEU A 319 -16.84 -0.75 11.25
CA LEU A 319 -17.14 0.20 10.18
C LEU A 319 -18.65 0.49 10.09
N PRO A 320 -19.06 1.64 9.52
CA PRO A 320 -20.45 1.85 9.13
C PRO A 320 -20.92 0.75 8.18
N THR A 321 -22.18 0.32 8.31
CA THR A 321 -22.76 -0.76 7.49
C THR A 321 -22.79 -0.42 6.00
N ASP A 322 -22.84 0.87 5.68
CA ASP A 322 -22.84 1.39 4.32
C ASP A 322 -21.44 1.80 3.84
N GLY A 323 -20.37 1.48 4.57
CA GLY A 323 -18.98 1.72 4.16
C GLY A 323 -18.30 2.92 4.84
N ALA A 324 -16.98 2.90 4.77
CA ALA A 324 -16.11 3.94 5.31
C ALA A 324 -16.12 5.20 4.44
N ARG A 325 -16.13 6.39 5.05
CA ARG A 325 -15.91 7.65 4.31
C ARG A 325 -14.44 8.03 4.32
N VAL A 326 -13.86 8.21 3.15
CA VAL A 326 -12.46 8.61 2.98
C VAL A 326 -12.42 9.97 2.31
N PRO A 327 -11.90 11.02 2.98
CA PRO A 327 -11.84 12.37 2.40
C PRO A 327 -11.00 12.43 1.12
N LEU A 328 -11.44 13.25 0.16
CA LEU A 328 -10.72 13.54 -1.09
C LEU A 328 -10.11 14.95 -1.07
N GLU A 329 -9.93 15.50 0.12
CA GLU A 329 -9.41 16.84 0.40
C GLU A 329 -8.35 16.75 1.52
N ASP A 330 -7.48 17.75 1.60
CA ASP A 330 -6.55 17.92 2.72
C ASP A 330 -7.23 18.59 3.94
N GLN A 331 -6.50 18.72 5.05
CA GLN A 331 -7.00 19.38 6.26
C GLN A 331 -7.41 20.85 6.03
N ALA A 332 -6.87 21.51 5.01
CA ALA A 332 -7.18 22.90 4.65
C ALA A 332 -8.37 23.02 3.67
N GLY A 333 -8.96 21.89 3.23
CA GLY A 333 -10.07 21.86 2.28
C GLY A 333 -9.62 22.04 0.81
N ASN A 334 -8.35 21.79 0.52
CA ASN A 334 -7.85 21.72 -0.84
C ASN A 334 -8.09 20.30 -1.39
N PRO A 335 -8.61 20.17 -2.63
CA PRO A 335 -8.87 18.87 -3.22
C PRO A 335 -7.57 18.12 -3.55
N MET A 336 -7.54 16.80 -3.34
CA MET A 336 -6.42 15.97 -3.74
C MET A 336 -6.21 16.02 -5.27
N PRO A 337 -4.96 16.12 -5.77
CA PRO A 337 -4.72 16.18 -7.21
C PRO A 337 -5.09 14.85 -7.87
N ILE A 338 -5.76 14.91 -9.04
CA ILE A 338 -5.90 13.73 -9.90
C ILE A 338 -4.64 13.65 -10.74
N ARG A 339 -3.88 12.57 -10.57
CA ARG A 339 -2.60 12.37 -11.25
C ARG A 339 -2.88 11.89 -12.67
N PHE A 340 -2.07 12.38 -13.62
CA PHE A 340 -2.14 12.00 -15.03
C PHE A 340 -3.53 12.20 -15.67
N SER A 341 -4.31 13.20 -15.20
CA SER A 341 -5.68 13.42 -15.66
C SER A 341 -5.80 13.90 -17.11
N ILE A 342 -4.70 14.35 -17.71
CA ILE A 342 -4.67 14.95 -19.06
C ILE A 342 -3.96 14.00 -20.01
N ASP A 343 -4.69 13.56 -21.04
CA ASP A 343 -4.09 13.08 -22.28
C ASP A 343 -4.23 14.20 -23.32
N PRO A 344 -3.13 14.76 -23.83
CA PRO A 344 -3.20 15.80 -24.85
C PRO A 344 -3.70 15.29 -26.22
N GLY A 345 -3.82 13.97 -26.41
CA GLY A 345 -4.31 13.34 -27.62
C GLY A 345 -3.20 12.99 -28.64
N GLU A 346 -3.56 12.18 -29.64
CA GLU A 346 -2.63 11.68 -30.67
C GLU A 346 -2.07 12.77 -31.57
N ASP A 347 -2.88 13.79 -31.86
CA ASP A 347 -2.51 14.91 -32.73
C ASP A 347 -1.66 15.99 -32.02
N PHE A 348 -1.30 15.78 -30.74
CA PHE A 348 -0.54 16.77 -29.98
C PHE A 348 0.90 16.93 -30.50
N ARG A 349 1.28 18.20 -30.69
CA ARG A 349 2.59 18.59 -31.25
C ARG A 349 3.65 18.74 -30.16
N TRP A 350 4.42 17.67 -29.94
CA TRP A 350 5.49 17.65 -28.94
C TRP A 350 6.74 18.45 -29.32
N ASP A 351 6.90 18.74 -30.61
CA ASP A 351 8.02 19.50 -31.18
C ASP A 351 7.92 21.02 -30.90
N ILE A 352 6.76 21.49 -30.45
CA ILE A 352 6.47 22.89 -30.18
C ILE A 352 6.12 23.02 -28.70
N GLU A 353 6.75 23.98 -28.02
CA GLU A 353 6.37 24.31 -26.65
C GLU A 353 4.93 24.85 -26.62
N PRO A 354 4.01 24.21 -25.87
CA PRO A 354 2.63 24.67 -25.80
C PRO A 354 2.56 26.03 -25.12
N ASP A 355 1.83 26.96 -25.73
CA ASP A 355 1.54 28.25 -25.13
C ASP A 355 0.60 28.11 -23.92
N GLN A 356 0.52 29.15 -23.08
CA GLN A 356 -0.32 29.11 -21.89
C GLN A 356 -1.80 28.89 -22.20
N LYS A 357 -2.27 29.33 -23.39
CA LYS A 357 -3.64 29.13 -23.83
C LYS A 357 -3.93 27.66 -24.08
N THR A 358 -3.02 26.95 -24.76
CA THR A 358 -3.11 25.51 -25.01
C THR A 358 -3.10 24.74 -23.70
N ILE A 359 -2.18 25.06 -22.78
CA ILE A 359 -2.12 24.43 -21.45
C ILE A 359 -3.46 24.62 -20.72
N ASN A 360 -3.97 25.86 -20.67
CA ASN A 360 -5.24 26.16 -20.00
C ASN A 360 -6.44 25.47 -20.64
N SER A 361 -6.42 25.21 -21.95
CA SER A 361 -7.50 24.49 -22.63
C SER A 361 -7.49 22.98 -22.36
N LEU A 362 -6.34 22.40 -22.01
CA LEU A 362 -6.20 20.99 -21.67
C LEU A 362 -6.42 20.70 -20.18
N LEU A 363 -6.25 21.71 -19.32
CA LEU A 363 -6.48 21.57 -17.88
C LEU A 363 -7.97 21.31 -17.60
N PRO A 364 -8.32 20.23 -16.88
CA PRO A 364 -9.71 19.94 -16.56
C PRO A 364 -10.30 21.05 -15.69
N ASP A 365 -11.48 21.53 -16.07
CA ASP A 365 -12.25 22.43 -15.20
C ASP A 365 -12.88 21.67 -14.01
N GLU A 366 -13.56 22.40 -13.12
CA GLU A 366 -14.19 21.81 -11.94
C GLU A 366 -15.27 20.77 -12.32
N TYR A 367 -16.01 21.00 -13.40
CA TYR A 367 -17.06 20.10 -13.86
C TYR A 367 -16.47 18.79 -14.40
N GLN A 368 -15.47 18.87 -15.28
CA GLN A 368 -14.74 17.72 -15.81
C GLN A 368 -14.07 16.94 -14.69
N ARG A 369 -13.47 17.63 -13.71
CA ARG A 369 -12.90 17.01 -12.53
C ARG A 369 -13.95 16.21 -11.74
N THR A 370 -15.10 16.81 -11.44
CA THR A 370 -16.19 16.12 -10.73
C THR A 370 -16.73 14.94 -11.53
N ALA A 371 -16.89 15.10 -12.84
CA ALA A 371 -17.33 14.03 -13.73
C ALA A 371 -16.38 12.83 -13.68
N MET A 372 -15.07 13.05 -13.82
CA MET A 372 -14.05 12.01 -13.70
C MET A 372 -14.13 11.29 -12.34
N LEU A 373 -14.22 12.03 -11.23
CA LEU A 373 -14.32 11.41 -9.91
C LEU A 373 -15.61 10.59 -9.76
N SER A 374 -16.75 11.11 -10.19
CA SER A 374 -18.04 10.41 -10.05
C SER A 374 -18.18 9.17 -10.93
N ALA A 375 -17.45 9.12 -12.04
CA ALA A 375 -17.41 7.96 -12.93
C ALA A 375 -16.71 6.78 -12.23
N TYR A 376 -15.58 7.03 -11.57
CA TYR A 376 -14.72 5.97 -11.02
C TYR A 376 -14.80 5.80 -9.49
N LEU A 377 -15.45 6.69 -8.75
CA LEU A 377 -15.59 6.61 -7.30
C LEU A 377 -17.06 6.77 -6.90
N ASP A 378 -17.45 6.17 -5.78
CA ASP A 378 -18.72 6.49 -5.12
C ASP A 378 -18.52 7.72 -4.21
N LEU A 379 -19.08 8.86 -4.62
CA LEU A 379 -18.85 10.16 -3.98
C LEU A 379 -19.98 10.52 -3.00
N GLU A 380 -19.61 11.03 -1.83
CA GLU A 380 -20.54 11.50 -0.81
C GLU A 380 -20.04 12.84 -0.25
N ARG A 381 -20.94 13.83 -0.14
CA ARG A 381 -20.67 15.07 0.62
C ARG A 381 -21.09 14.84 2.06
N VAL A 382 -20.14 14.91 2.98
CA VAL A 382 -20.39 14.68 4.40
C VAL A 382 -20.41 16.02 5.14
N GLU A 383 -21.52 16.31 5.82
CA GLU A 383 -21.62 17.47 6.70
C GLU A 383 -20.80 17.25 7.97
N CYS A 384 -19.93 18.20 8.27
CA CYS A 384 -18.90 18.13 9.29
C CYS A 384 -18.99 19.34 10.23
N LEU A 385 -18.59 19.17 11.49
CA LEU A 385 -18.53 20.27 12.45
C LEU A 385 -17.26 21.10 12.20
N SER A 386 -17.40 22.39 11.88
CA SER A 386 -16.22 23.24 11.62
C SER A 386 -15.45 23.53 12.91
N GLN A 387 -14.13 23.36 12.86
CA GLN A 387 -13.25 23.83 13.91
C GLN A 387 -12.91 25.31 13.69
N THR A 388 -13.31 26.13 14.67
CA THR A 388 -12.79 27.47 14.95
C THR A 388 -12.93 28.52 13.83
N GLN A 389 -13.91 29.42 13.97
CA GLN A 389 -13.76 30.76 13.42
C GLN A 389 -12.58 31.47 14.12
N PRO A 390 -11.89 32.41 13.45
CA PRO A 390 -11.05 33.37 14.17
C PRO A 390 -11.88 34.06 15.26
N PRO A 391 -11.29 34.48 16.39
CA PRO A 391 -11.99 35.26 17.41
C PRO A 391 -12.78 36.41 16.76
N GLU A 392 -14.00 36.69 17.24
CA GLU A 392 -14.89 37.75 16.74
C GLU A 392 -14.17 39.10 16.54
N GLU A 393 -13.18 39.41 17.38
CA GLU A 393 -12.31 40.58 17.24
C GLU A 393 -11.47 40.59 15.97
N LEU A 394 -10.96 39.43 15.53
CA LEU A 394 -10.18 39.30 14.30
C LEU A 394 -11.07 39.44 13.06
N ARG A 395 -12.32 38.94 13.11
CA ARG A 395 -13.31 39.13 12.03
C ARG A 395 -13.68 40.60 11.87
N ARG A 396 -13.97 41.31 12.98
CA ARG A 396 -14.21 42.76 12.96
C ARG A 396 -13.01 43.55 12.46
N SER A 397 -11.79 43.10 12.79
CA SER A 397 -10.55 43.71 12.31
C SER A 397 -10.37 43.53 10.80
N LEU A 398 -10.64 42.33 10.26
CA LEU A 398 -10.60 42.04 8.83
C LEU A 398 -11.68 42.78 8.03
N ASP A 399 -12.90 42.91 8.57
CA ASP A 399 -13.98 43.69 7.96
C ASP A 399 -13.67 45.20 7.98
N ALA A 400 -13.03 45.71 9.04
CA ALA A 400 -12.55 47.08 9.13
C ALA A 400 -11.35 47.39 8.20
N LEU A 401 -10.52 46.38 7.88
CA LEU A 401 -9.41 46.49 6.93
C LEU A 401 -9.88 46.39 5.47
N SER A 402 -10.87 45.54 5.20
CA SER A 402 -11.49 45.39 3.87
C SER A 402 -12.18 46.67 3.38
N THR A 403 -12.76 47.45 4.30
CA THR A 403 -13.39 48.75 3.97
C THR A 403 -12.38 49.87 3.72
N LYS A 404 -11.11 49.73 4.14
CA LYS A 404 -10.07 50.78 4.01
C LYS A 404 -8.98 50.47 2.95
N SER A 405 -8.89 49.26 2.42
CA SER A 405 -7.81 48.85 1.49
C SER A 405 -8.24 48.69 0.02
N SER A 406 -9.35 49.31 -0.41
CA SER A 406 -9.86 49.16 -1.78
C SER A 406 -9.22 50.08 -2.83
N LYS A 407 -8.12 50.81 -2.51
CA LYS A 407 -7.50 51.76 -3.46
C LYS A 407 -5.99 51.63 -3.71
N GLN A 408 -5.29 50.61 -3.22
CA GLN A 408 -3.82 50.58 -3.32
C GLN A 408 -3.15 49.22 -3.60
N LEU A 409 -3.85 48.25 -4.21
CA LEU A 409 -3.27 46.93 -4.56
C LEU A 409 -3.20 46.62 -6.07
N ASN A 410 -3.19 47.65 -6.93
CA ASN A 410 -3.09 47.45 -8.39
C ASN A 410 -1.67 47.65 -8.99
N SER A 411 -0.60 47.71 -8.18
CA SER A 411 0.74 48.08 -8.69
C SER A 411 1.88 47.07 -8.44
N VAL A 412 1.67 45.93 -7.77
CA VAL A 412 2.79 45.00 -7.42
C VAL A 412 2.59 43.58 -7.97
N ALA A 413 1.81 43.42 -9.04
CA ALA A 413 1.49 42.11 -9.63
C ALA A 413 2.23 41.80 -10.94
N LYS A 414 3.36 42.47 -11.24
CA LYS A 414 4.11 42.28 -12.50
C LYS A 414 5.53 41.72 -12.37
N GLN A 415 5.96 41.28 -11.18
CA GLN A 415 7.36 40.88 -10.98
C GLN A 415 7.59 39.52 -10.28
N PHE A 416 6.54 38.72 -10.06
CA PHE A 416 6.71 37.33 -9.64
C PHE A 416 5.92 36.42 -10.58
N GLY A 417 6.66 35.50 -11.20
CA GLY A 417 6.19 34.56 -12.22
C GLY A 417 5.02 33.71 -11.73
N SER A 418 4.13 33.47 -12.69
CA SER A 418 2.87 32.75 -12.60
C SER A 418 3.03 31.29 -12.13
N ILE A 419 2.93 31.05 -10.83
CA ILE A 419 2.52 29.77 -10.23
C ILE A 419 1.47 30.12 -9.16
N GLY A 420 0.27 29.56 -9.25
CA GLY A 420 -0.69 29.58 -8.13
C GLY A 420 -1.98 30.39 -8.29
N ARG A 421 -2.56 30.51 -9.50
CA ARG A 421 -3.94 31.03 -9.64
C ARG A 421 -4.98 29.91 -9.70
N SER A 422 -5.29 29.36 -8.52
CA SER A 422 -6.64 28.86 -8.21
C SER A 422 -6.96 29.15 -6.75
N MET A 423 -6.99 30.43 -6.40
CA MET A 423 -7.47 30.91 -5.11
C MET A 423 -8.10 32.29 -5.27
N SER A 424 -9.35 32.31 -5.73
CA SER A 424 -10.32 33.39 -5.44
C SER A 424 -11.72 33.02 -5.93
N SER A 425 -12.33 31.96 -5.37
CA SER A 425 -13.76 31.70 -5.60
C SER A 425 -14.50 31.03 -4.41
N LYS A 426 -13.95 31.05 -3.19
CA LYS A 426 -14.64 30.60 -1.96
C LYS A 426 -14.94 31.70 -0.95
N LEU A 427 -15.38 32.87 -1.44
CA LEU A 427 -15.98 33.93 -0.61
C LEU A 427 -17.24 34.49 -1.30
N LYS A 428 -18.20 33.61 -1.62
CA LYS A 428 -19.59 33.98 -1.96
C LYS A 428 -20.50 32.74 -2.14
N LYS A 429 -20.63 31.91 -1.11
CA LYS A 429 -21.78 31.01 -0.96
C LYS A 429 -22.23 31.08 0.50
N ASN A 430 -23.06 32.09 0.78
CA ASN A 430 -24.02 32.21 1.89
C ASN A 430 -24.61 33.64 1.92
N PHE A 431 -25.20 34.08 0.81
CA PHE A 431 -26.12 35.23 0.80
C PHE A 431 -27.30 34.90 -0.10
N GLY A 432 -28.16 34.02 0.40
CA GLY A 432 -29.51 33.80 -0.11
C GLY A 432 -30.50 34.40 0.86
N SER A 433 -31.11 35.52 0.47
CA SER A 433 -32.44 36.02 0.85
C SER A 433 -32.41 37.54 1.10
N MET A 434 -32.83 38.27 0.07
CA MET A 434 -33.29 39.65 0.20
C MET A 434 -34.44 39.80 -0.81
N ALA A 435 -35.56 39.17 -0.47
CA ALA A 435 -36.85 39.55 -1.03
C ALA A 435 -37.26 40.89 -0.41
N LYS A 436 -37.42 41.86 -1.30
CA LYS A 436 -37.97 43.20 -1.12
C LYS A 436 -39.31 43.18 -0.37
N LEU A 437 -39.39 43.75 0.82
CA LEU A 437 -40.62 44.35 1.35
C LEU A 437 -40.32 45.66 2.09
N THR A 438 -40.76 46.75 1.45
CA THR A 438 -40.91 48.09 1.99
C THR A 438 -42.22 48.18 2.78
N GLY A 439 -42.21 48.72 4.01
CA GLY A 439 -43.36 49.47 4.55
C GLY A 439 -43.92 49.11 5.94
N LYS A 440 -43.51 49.93 6.93
CA LYS A 440 -44.28 50.58 8.03
C LYS A 440 -44.92 49.78 9.19
N SER A 441 -44.54 50.26 10.41
CA SER A 441 -45.25 50.33 11.72
C SER A 441 -45.73 49.01 12.33
N SER A 442 -45.49 48.66 13.60
CA SER A 442 -45.69 49.39 14.86
C SER A 442 -44.99 48.59 15.97
N GLY A 443 -44.54 49.27 17.03
CA GLY A 443 -43.82 48.63 18.15
C GLY A 443 -44.67 47.69 19.00
N SER A 444 -43.98 46.75 19.64
CA SER A 444 -44.22 46.39 21.03
C SER A 444 -43.02 45.62 21.57
N HIS A 445 -42.61 45.96 22.79
CA HIS A 445 -41.59 45.27 23.56
C HIS A 445 -42.04 43.85 23.92
N SER A 446 -41.22 42.87 23.57
CA SER A 446 -41.10 41.63 24.33
C SER A 446 -39.68 41.08 24.16
N ASN A 447 -38.98 40.91 25.28
CA ASN A 447 -37.76 40.11 25.36
C ASN A 447 -38.06 38.68 24.89
N PRO A 448 -37.08 38.02 24.26
CA PRO A 448 -36.89 36.61 24.45
C PRO A 448 -35.51 36.37 25.10
N GLU A 449 -35.52 36.12 26.41
CA GLU A 449 -34.61 35.12 26.96
C GLU A 449 -35.11 33.76 26.46
N GLU A 450 -34.46 33.20 25.44
CA GLU A 450 -34.38 31.75 25.27
C GLU A 450 -33.36 31.36 24.18
N SER A 451 -32.48 30.42 24.54
CA SER A 451 -31.65 29.61 23.65
C SER A 451 -30.53 30.33 22.87
N LEU A 452 -29.43 30.60 23.57
CA LEU A 452 -28.09 30.62 22.96
C LEU A 452 -27.69 29.20 22.52
N THR A 453 -28.39 28.63 21.54
CA THR A 453 -27.85 27.53 20.76
C THR A 453 -26.73 28.12 19.90
N ARG A 454 -25.50 27.95 20.37
CA ARG A 454 -24.27 28.14 19.60
C ARG A 454 -24.48 27.47 18.23
N ARG A 455 -24.82 28.25 17.19
CA ARG A 455 -24.91 27.76 15.80
C ARG A 455 -23.54 27.18 15.49
N GLN A 456 -23.42 25.86 15.60
CA GLN A 456 -22.22 25.14 15.22
C GLN A 456 -22.11 25.36 13.71
N SER A 457 -21.10 26.11 13.29
CA SER A 457 -20.80 26.25 11.87
C SER A 457 -20.53 24.86 11.31
N THR A 458 -21.28 24.44 10.31
CA THR A 458 -21.02 23.19 9.59
C THR A 458 -20.21 23.49 8.33
N CYS A 459 -19.40 22.53 7.91
CA CYS A 459 -18.68 22.55 6.63
C CYS A 459 -18.94 21.22 5.91
N GLU A 460 -18.92 21.23 4.58
CA GLU A 460 -19.02 20.00 3.80
C GLU A 460 -17.63 19.53 3.39
N VAL A 461 -17.36 18.23 3.53
CA VAL A 461 -16.15 17.58 3.03
C VAL A 461 -16.55 16.57 1.96
N LEU A 462 -15.89 16.62 0.79
CA LEU A 462 -16.07 15.59 -0.23
C LEU A 462 -15.32 14.32 0.17
N CYS A 463 -16.04 13.22 0.27
CA CYS A 463 -15.51 11.90 0.57
C CYS A 463 -15.82 10.92 -0.57
N CYS A 464 -15.04 9.85 -0.66
CA CYS A 464 -15.47 8.63 -1.33
C CYS A 464 -15.91 7.58 -0.30
N ARG A 465 -16.94 6.81 -0.65
CA ARG A 465 -17.36 5.62 0.10
C ARG A 465 -16.44 4.45 -0.24
N VAL A 466 -15.97 3.75 0.78
CA VAL A 466 -15.06 2.61 0.66
C VAL A 466 -15.66 1.41 1.37
N LEU A 467 -15.97 0.37 0.61
CA LEU A 467 -16.42 -0.91 1.17
C LEU A 467 -15.20 -1.73 1.58
N ALA A 468 -15.23 -2.27 2.80
CA ALA A 468 -14.17 -3.12 3.32
C ALA A 468 -14.78 -4.30 4.06
N ALA A 469 -14.25 -5.50 3.81
CA ALA A 469 -14.71 -6.72 4.43
C ALA A 469 -13.64 -7.82 4.30
N ARG A 470 -13.89 -8.97 4.94
CA ARG A 470 -13.05 -10.16 4.86
C ARG A 470 -13.84 -11.31 4.26
N THR A 471 -13.25 -12.01 3.28
CA THR A 471 -13.74 -13.32 2.82
C THR A 471 -13.54 -14.39 3.90
N PRO A 472 -14.23 -15.54 3.84
CA PRO A 472 -13.96 -16.64 4.78
C PRO A 472 -12.49 -17.05 4.84
N VAL A 473 -11.80 -17.04 3.70
CA VAL A 473 -10.35 -17.32 3.63
C VAL A 473 -9.54 -16.24 4.33
N GLN A 474 -9.87 -14.96 4.11
CA GLN A 474 -9.20 -13.85 4.78
C GLN A 474 -9.44 -13.87 6.30
N GLU A 475 -10.63 -14.32 6.73
CA GLU A 475 -10.95 -14.52 8.15
C GLU A 475 -10.03 -15.57 8.77
N GLU A 476 -9.87 -16.73 8.11
CA GLU A 476 -8.96 -17.77 8.58
C GLU A 476 -7.50 -17.29 8.53
N MET A 477 -7.10 -16.51 7.52
CA MET A 477 -5.77 -15.92 7.45
C MET A 477 -5.46 -15.01 8.65
N VAL A 478 -6.42 -14.15 9.02
CA VAL A 478 -6.31 -13.25 10.17
C VAL A 478 -6.26 -14.06 11.47
N LYS A 479 -7.10 -15.09 11.60
CA LYS A 479 -7.12 -15.98 12.77
C LYS A 479 -5.79 -16.71 12.96
N ASN A 480 -5.22 -17.27 11.88
CA ASN A 480 -3.91 -17.91 11.91
C ASN A 480 -2.81 -16.93 12.35
N TYR A 481 -2.83 -15.71 11.81
CA TYR A 481 -1.90 -14.66 12.21
C TYR A 481 -2.02 -14.31 13.70
N LEU A 482 -3.25 -14.10 14.21
CA LEU A 482 -3.47 -13.75 15.62
C LEU A 482 -3.02 -14.86 16.57
N ASN A 483 -3.24 -16.13 16.19
CA ASN A 483 -2.75 -17.28 16.95
C ASN A 483 -1.22 -17.32 17.02
N GLU A 484 -0.53 -17.14 15.90
CA GLU A 484 0.93 -17.08 15.87
C GLU A 484 1.47 -15.87 16.65
N ALA A 485 0.83 -14.70 16.51
CA ALA A 485 1.20 -13.50 17.24
C ALA A 485 1.07 -13.72 18.75
N TRP A 486 0.02 -14.40 19.20
CA TRP A 486 -0.19 -14.72 20.62
C TRP A 486 0.90 -15.67 21.17
N ILE A 487 1.27 -16.68 20.38
CA ILE A 487 2.38 -17.60 20.73
C ILE A 487 3.69 -16.82 20.84
N GLY A 488 3.99 -15.96 19.85
CA GLY A 488 5.18 -15.12 19.84
C GLY A 488 5.24 -14.16 21.03
N TYR A 489 4.14 -13.47 21.31
CA TYR A 489 3.99 -12.58 22.46
C TYR A 489 4.21 -13.30 23.79
N THR A 490 3.59 -14.47 23.98
CA THR A 490 3.72 -15.26 25.21
C THR A 490 5.15 -15.75 25.40
N ALA A 491 5.82 -16.18 24.32
CA ALA A 491 7.22 -16.57 24.36
C ALA A 491 8.17 -15.41 24.70
N GLU A 492 7.91 -14.21 24.19
CA GLU A 492 8.67 -13.00 24.53
C GLU A 492 8.45 -12.60 26.00
N LYS A 493 7.20 -12.62 26.48
CA LYS A 493 6.84 -12.33 27.88
C LYS A 493 7.55 -13.28 28.84
N ASN A 494 7.45 -14.59 28.60
CA ASN A 494 8.11 -15.62 29.42
C ASN A 494 9.64 -15.45 29.44
N ARG A 495 10.25 -15.00 28.33
CA ARG A 495 11.69 -14.74 28.24
C ARG A 495 12.10 -13.54 29.10
N LYS A 496 11.30 -12.46 29.09
CA LYS A 496 11.54 -11.27 29.92
C LYS A 496 11.37 -11.58 31.41
N GLU A 497 10.34 -12.34 31.78
CA GLU A 497 10.13 -12.78 33.16
C GLU A 497 11.28 -13.66 33.67
N ARG A 498 11.74 -14.64 32.88
CA ARG A 498 12.93 -15.46 33.22
C ARG A 498 14.20 -14.62 33.39
N ALA A 499 14.36 -13.56 32.60
CA ALA A 499 15.49 -12.65 32.71
C ALA A 499 15.41 -11.75 33.96
N GLN A 500 14.20 -11.44 34.46
CA GLN A 500 13.99 -10.64 35.68
C GLN A 500 14.08 -11.49 36.97
N VAL A 501 13.69 -12.76 36.92
CA VAL A 501 13.73 -13.67 38.08
C VAL A 501 15.13 -14.24 38.33
N SER A 502 16.07 -14.09 37.40
CA SER A 502 17.47 -14.43 37.62
C SER A 502 18.15 -13.30 38.42
N PRO A 503 18.45 -13.47 39.72
CA PRO A 503 19.13 -12.44 40.49
C PRO A 503 20.54 -12.24 39.94
N ALA A 504 21.05 -11.02 40.02
CA ALA A 504 22.40 -10.63 39.62
C ALA A 504 23.47 -11.61 40.16
N SER A 505 23.82 -12.63 39.38
CA SER A 505 24.96 -13.49 39.69
C SER A 505 26.22 -12.79 39.20
N GLN A 506 26.76 -11.91 40.06
CA GLN A 506 28.08 -11.27 40.03
C GLN A 506 28.49 -10.50 38.76
N PRO A 507 29.10 -9.31 38.88
CA PRO A 507 29.69 -8.63 37.73
C PRO A 507 30.86 -9.47 37.21
N ARG A 508 30.65 -10.21 36.11
CA ARG A 508 31.76 -10.76 35.33
C ARG A 508 32.45 -9.61 34.62
N TYR A 509 33.46 -9.04 35.27
CA TYR A 509 34.53 -8.35 34.56
C TYR A 509 35.15 -9.35 33.58
N GLY A 510 35.04 -9.06 32.29
CA GLY A 510 35.53 -9.91 31.21
C GLY A 510 34.71 -9.76 29.94
N THR A 511 35.01 -8.72 29.18
CA THR A 511 34.56 -8.46 27.81
C THR A 511 34.62 -9.71 26.92
N GLY A 512 33.50 -10.08 26.28
CA GLY A 512 33.49 -11.03 25.16
C GLY A 512 32.25 -11.93 25.11
N ARG A 513 31.25 -11.55 24.31
CA ARG A 513 30.03 -12.35 24.03
C ARG A 513 30.34 -13.50 23.05
N SER A 514 30.95 -14.58 23.53
CA SER A 514 31.10 -15.82 22.74
C SER A 514 30.86 -17.04 23.62
N GLN A 515 29.91 -17.89 23.20
CA GLN A 515 29.55 -19.17 23.83
C GLN A 515 30.57 -20.30 23.55
N PHE A 516 31.80 -19.99 23.15
CA PHE A 516 32.76 -21.00 22.68
C PHE A 516 33.73 -21.52 23.75
N TYR A 517 33.85 -20.88 24.93
CA TYR A 517 34.83 -21.27 25.97
C TYR A 517 34.22 -21.75 27.29
N ALA A 518 32.99 -22.25 27.28
CA ALA A 518 32.38 -22.79 28.50
C ALA A 518 32.92 -24.17 28.90
N GLU A 519 33.64 -24.87 28.02
CA GLU A 519 34.15 -26.22 28.25
C GLU A 519 35.68 -26.30 28.22
N ALA A 520 36.36 -25.31 28.79
CA ALA A 520 37.80 -25.38 29.09
C ALA A 520 38.02 -25.49 30.61
N ASP A 521 37.79 -26.72 31.08
CA ASP A 521 38.54 -27.43 32.11
C ASP A 521 38.83 -26.76 33.47
N GLY A 522 38.09 -27.19 34.50
CA GLY A 522 38.37 -26.88 35.91
C GLY A 522 39.70 -27.46 36.42
N ALA A 523 40.35 -28.36 35.66
CA ALA A 523 41.69 -28.86 35.97
C ALA A 523 42.79 -27.82 35.68
N ALA A 524 42.69 -27.07 34.57
CA ALA A 524 43.68 -26.07 34.18
C ALA A 524 43.76 -24.88 35.17
N ARG A 525 42.62 -24.46 35.74
CA ARG A 525 42.58 -23.40 36.76
C ARG A 525 43.20 -23.81 38.10
N ARG A 526 43.17 -25.10 38.44
CA ARG A 526 43.82 -25.61 39.66
C ARG A 526 45.34 -25.70 39.48
N ALA A 527 45.82 -26.07 38.29
CA ALA A 527 47.24 -26.07 37.97
C ALA A 527 47.85 -24.65 37.96
N ALA A 528 47.13 -23.66 37.44
CA ALA A 528 47.60 -22.26 37.40
C ALA A 528 47.70 -21.61 38.80
N ARG A 529 46.88 -22.03 39.76
CA ARG A 529 46.95 -21.55 41.16
C ARG A 529 48.09 -22.17 41.98
N ALA A 530 48.72 -23.23 41.48
CA ALA A 530 49.79 -23.95 42.19
C ALA A 530 51.20 -23.42 41.90
N GLN A 531 51.37 -22.44 40.99
CA GLN A 531 52.67 -21.84 40.71
C GLN A 531 52.84 -20.54 41.50
N ALA A 532 53.69 -20.59 42.52
CA ALA A 532 54.06 -19.48 43.37
C ALA A 532 54.84 -18.38 42.60
N GLU A 533 54.63 -17.14 43.03
CA GLU A 533 55.19 -15.91 42.49
C GLU A 533 56.74 -15.93 42.50
N ARG A 534 57.36 -15.62 41.35
CA ARG A 534 58.77 -15.17 41.29
C ARG A 534 58.80 -13.67 40.99
N PRO A 535 59.61 -12.88 41.71
CA PRO A 535 59.58 -11.44 41.58
C PRO A 535 60.25 -10.99 40.29
N ALA A 536 59.60 -10.03 39.61
CA ALA A 536 60.08 -9.39 38.40
C ALA A 536 61.35 -8.58 38.69
N ARG A 537 62.40 -8.80 37.89
CA ARG A 537 63.55 -7.88 37.80
C ARG A 537 63.56 -7.26 36.40
N ALA A 538 63.50 -5.95 36.36
CA ALA A 538 63.52 -5.15 35.13
C ALA A 538 64.95 -5.04 34.57
N ALA A 539 65.10 -5.18 33.24
CA ALA A 539 66.18 -4.55 32.50
C ALA A 539 65.77 -4.34 31.02
N PRO A 540 66.29 -3.29 30.35
CA PRO A 540 65.68 -2.72 29.15
C PRO A 540 66.43 -3.09 27.86
N GLY A 541 65.69 -3.02 26.74
CA GLY A 541 66.25 -2.72 25.43
C GLY A 541 66.77 -3.90 24.60
N ARG A 542 66.00 -4.28 23.57
CA ARG A 542 66.47 -4.35 22.17
C ARG A 542 65.32 -4.71 21.25
N THR A 543 65.13 -3.86 20.25
CA THR A 543 64.33 -4.10 19.05
C THR A 543 64.77 -5.41 18.40
N LEU A 544 63.86 -6.38 18.31
CA LEU A 544 63.99 -7.59 17.51
C LEU A 544 62.98 -7.51 16.36
N HIS A 545 63.50 -7.35 15.14
CA HIS A 545 62.73 -7.50 13.90
C HIS A 545 62.14 -8.91 13.83
N LEU A 546 60.81 -9.00 13.83
CA LEU A 546 60.08 -10.24 13.53
C LEU A 546 59.85 -10.36 12.02
N SER A 547 60.91 -10.70 11.28
CA SER A 547 60.80 -11.19 9.90
C SER A 547 60.35 -12.65 9.91
N ARG A 548 59.08 -12.89 10.31
CA ARG A 548 58.30 -14.14 10.14
C ARG A 548 56.89 -14.03 10.74
N SER A 549 56.13 -13.01 10.36
CA SER A 549 54.68 -13.00 10.64
C SER A 549 53.99 -14.00 9.72
N THR A 550 53.18 -14.88 10.30
CA THR A 550 52.34 -15.92 9.69
C THR A 550 51.18 -15.35 8.87
N PHE A 551 51.46 -14.37 8.01
CA PHE A 551 50.41 -13.65 7.27
C PHE A 551 50.04 -14.31 5.93
N TYR A 552 50.72 -15.37 5.48
CA TYR A 552 50.27 -16.16 4.33
C TYR A 552 50.68 -17.64 4.46
N ASP A 553 49.70 -18.50 4.17
CA ASP A 553 49.79 -19.91 3.74
C ASP A 553 49.78 -21.05 4.79
N ASP A 554 48.77 -21.06 5.66
CA ASP A 554 48.26 -22.30 6.29
C ASP A 554 46.78 -22.54 5.89
N ARG A 555 46.51 -22.63 4.58
CA ARG A 555 45.19 -23.11 4.11
C ARG A 555 45.11 -24.62 4.41
N PRO A 556 44.24 -25.09 5.32
CA PRO A 556 44.03 -26.52 5.47
C PRO A 556 43.53 -27.09 4.13
N PRO A 557 43.88 -28.35 3.80
CA PRO A 557 43.40 -28.98 2.58
C PRO A 557 41.86 -28.95 2.56
N SER A 558 41.29 -28.61 1.40
CA SER A 558 39.84 -28.54 1.19
C SER A 558 39.15 -29.78 1.75
N PRO A 559 38.08 -29.63 2.56
CA PRO A 559 37.45 -30.77 3.22
C PRO A 559 36.90 -31.76 2.18
N ARG A 560 37.29 -33.04 2.31
CA ARG A 560 36.85 -34.10 1.39
C ARG A 560 35.45 -34.59 1.79
N PRO A 561 34.54 -34.85 0.85
CA PRO A 561 33.23 -35.43 1.17
C PRO A 561 33.39 -36.81 1.81
N CYS A 562 32.42 -37.17 2.67
CA CYS A 562 32.35 -38.48 3.31
C CYS A 562 32.28 -39.59 2.25
N ARG A 563 33.01 -40.70 2.45
CA ARG A 563 32.98 -41.86 1.55
C ARG A 563 31.65 -42.63 1.55
N ALA A 564 30.77 -42.43 2.53
CA ALA A 564 29.48 -43.13 2.58
C ALA A 564 28.56 -42.66 1.43
N PRO A 565 27.92 -43.58 0.68
CA PRO A 565 26.99 -43.21 -0.39
C PRO A 565 25.88 -42.30 0.15
N LEU A 566 25.57 -41.23 -0.57
CA LEU A 566 24.51 -40.26 -0.24
C LEU A 566 24.73 -39.45 1.07
N CYS A 567 25.93 -39.52 1.67
CA CYS A 567 26.25 -38.71 2.86
C CYS A 567 26.72 -37.31 2.45
N LEU A 568 25.99 -36.27 2.88
CA LEU A 568 26.27 -34.87 2.56
C LEU A 568 27.32 -34.21 3.49
N TYR A 569 27.90 -34.97 4.43
CA TYR A 569 28.90 -34.46 5.37
C TYR A 569 30.32 -34.69 4.87
N TYR A 570 31.29 -33.97 5.46
CA TYR A 570 32.71 -34.13 5.14
C TYR A 570 33.35 -35.26 5.97
N GLY A 571 34.26 -35.98 5.35
CA GLY A 571 35.07 -37.00 6.01
C GLY A 571 36.35 -36.41 6.58
N SER A 572 36.74 -36.84 7.78
CA SER A 572 38.06 -36.51 8.32
C SER A 572 39.09 -37.61 7.99
N PRO A 573 40.38 -37.28 7.80
CA PRO A 573 41.43 -38.28 7.64
C PRO A 573 41.49 -39.26 8.82
N ASP A 574 41.22 -38.77 10.04
CA ASP A 574 41.22 -39.57 11.27
C ASP A 574 40.13 -40.66 11.27
N ASN A 575 39.05 -40.44 10.52
CA ASN A 575 37.94 -41.37 10.36
C ASN A 575 37.97 -42.07 8.99
N ASP A 576 39.15 -42.23 8.37
CA ASP A 576 39.35 -42.83 7.03
C ASP A 576 38.42 -42.21 5.97
N HIS A 577 38.28 -40.88 6.03
CA HIS A 577 37.41 -40.06 5.20
C HIS A 577 35.91 -40.37 5.31
N TYR A 578 35.44 -40.87 6.45
CA TYR A 578 34.03 -40.89 6.83
C TYR A 578 33.71 -39.73 7.78
N CYS A 579 32.47 -39.26 7.76
CA CYS A 579 32.01 -38.33 8.80
C CYS A 579 31.87 -39.08 10.13
N SER A 580 31.89 -38.35 11.24
CA SER A 580 31.79 -38.92 12.60
C SER A 580 30.61 -39.87 12.78
N ARG A 581 29.48 -39.61 12.12
CA ARG A 581 28.28 -40.46 12.16
C ARG A 581 28.38 -41.73 11.31
N CYS A 582 29.00 -41.65 10.13
CA CYS A 582 29.14 -42.83 9.27
C CYS A 582 30.29 -43.73 9.73
N ALA A 583 31.31 -43.17 10.39
CA ALA A 583 32.41 -43.94 10.96
C ALA A 583 31.94 -44.88 12.07
N THR A 584 30.92 -44.51 12.84
CA THR A 584 30.32 -45.36 13.89
C THR A 584 29.39 -46.44 13.36
N LEU A 585 28.96 -46.34 12.09
CA LEU A 585 28.04 -47.28 11.43
C LEU A 585 28.78 -48.24 10.49
N ARG A 586 30.10 -48.28 10.58
CA ARG A 586 31.01 -48.91 9.64
C ARG A 586 31.42 -50.32 10.06
#